data_AF-A0A8C1JYQ5-F1
#
_entry.id   AF-A0A8C1JYQ5-F1
#
_cell.length_a   1.000
_cell.length_b   1.000
_cell.length_c   1.000
_cell.angle_alpha   90.00
_cell.angle_beta   90.00
_cell.angle_gamma   90.00
#
_symmetry.space_group_name_H-M   'P 1'
#
loop_
_entity.id
_entity.type
_entity.pdbx_description
1 polymer ?
#
loop_
_entity_poly.entity_id
_entity_poly.type
_entity_poly.pdbx_seq_one_letter_code
_entity_poly.pdbx_strand_id
1 'polypeptide(L)'
;MFKLAVVALVLLSASCFAKQSAPKVQVYSRNPGEYGKKNVLICYVSGFHPPDITIELLKNKVEIPGSQQTDLAFEQGWQFHLTKFVDFTPQPGEEYSCRVRHMTDTKSYTWGENTSEVFILIFMVGRVRDVGLFLCPSVQPLACYLKF
;
A
#
# COMPACT_ATOMS: atom_id res chain seq x y z
N MET A 1 43.62 28.95 -5.35
CA MET A 1 42.20 29.39 -5.32
C MET A 1 41.27 28.31 -5.90
N PHE A 2 41.46 27.85 -7.14
CA PHE A 2 40.63 26.77 -7.74
C PHE A 2 40.59 25.45 -6.94
N LYS A 3 41.72 25.00 -6.39
CA LYS A 3 41.76 23.74 -5.59
C LYS A 3 40.93 23.81 -4.31
N LEU A 4 40.90 24.97 -3.64
CA LEU A 4 40.07 25.17 -2.45
C LEU A 4 38.58 25.22 -2.81
N ALA A 5 38.24 25.84 -3.94
CA ALA A 5 36.85 25.88 -4.43
C ALA A 5 36.34 24.48 -4.79
N VAL A 6 37.16 23.63 -5.43
CA VAL A 6 36.80 22.25 -5.76
C VAL A 6 36.65 21.39 -4.49
N VAL A 7 37.56 21.52 -3.52
CA VAL A 7 37.45 20.80 -2.25
C VAL A 7 36.21 21.25 -1.48
N ALA A 8 35.91 22.55 -1.43
CA ALA A 8 34.69 23.06 -0.82
C ALA A 8 33.42 22.55 -1.53
N LEU A 9 33.41 22.49 -2.87
CA LEU A 9 32.28 21.96 -3.65
C LEU A 9 32.06 20.46 -3.40
N VAL A 10 33.15 19.68 -3.29
CA VAL A 10 33.09 18.25 -2.96
C VAL A 10 32.56 18.03 -1.54
N LEU A 11 33.04 18.80 -0.56
CA LEU A 11 32.55 18.73 0.82
C LEU A 11 31.07 19.16 0.94
N LEU A 12 30.65 20.17 0.18
CA LEU A 12 29.24 20.59 0.10
C LEU A 12 28.36 19.53 -0.57
N SER A 13 28.83 18.87 -1.62
CA SER A 13 28.10 17.80 -2.32
C SER A 13 27.88 16.55 -1.46
N ALA A 14 28.84 16.21 -0.59
CA ALA A 14 28.74 15.08 0.34
C ALA A 14 27.68 15.27 1.43
N SER A 15 27.23 16.51 1.64
CA SER A 15 26.25 16.89 2.67
C SER A 15 24.79 16.70 2.23
N CYS A 16 24.54 16.36 0.96
CA CYS A 16 23.21 16.26 0.36
C CYS A 16 22.77 14.81 0.12
N PHE A 17 22.90 13.93 1.13
CA PHE A 17 22.17 12.66 1.08
C PHE A 17 20.78 12.86 1.66
N ALA A 18 19.79 12.90 0.77
CA ALA A 18 18.37 12.82 1.10
C ALA A 18 18.12 11.60 2.00
N LYS A 19 17.63 11.81 3.23
CA LYS A 19 17.31 10.72 4.17
C LYS A 19 16.25 9.80 3.54
N GLN A 20 16.60 8.54 3.28
CA GLN A 20 15.66 7.59 2.68
C GLN A 20 14.65 7.11 3.73
N SER A 21 13.36 7.10 3.36
CA SER A 21 12.28 6.47 4.13
C SER A 21 11.50 5.52 3.23
N ALA A 22 11.32 4.28 3.69
CA ALA A 22 10.61 3.26 2.93
C ALA A 22 9.10 3.54 2.90
N PRO A 23 8.40 3.18 1.80
CA PRO A 23 6.96 3.35 1.70
C PRO A 23 6.18 2.44 2.65
N LYS A 24 5.11 2.98 3.20
CA LYS A 24 4.00 2.24 3.78
C LYS A 24 2.97 2.01 2.68
N VAL A 25 2.54 0.76 2.49
CA VAL A 25 1.67 0.38 1.37
C VAL A 25 0.42 -0.29 1.91
N GLN A 26 -0.73 0.14 1.42
CA GLN A 26 -2.03 -0.44 1.72
C GLN A 26 -2.73 -0.81 0.41
N VAL A 27 -3.22 -2.05 0.32
CA VAL A 27 -3.93 -2.56 -0.86
C VAL A 27 -5.34 -2.95 -0.45
N TYR A 28 -6.31 -2.19 -0.90
CA TYR A 28 -7.70 -2.33 -0.51
C TYR A 28 -8.63 -2.06 -1.70
N SER A 29 -9.92 -2.35 -1.51
CA SER A 29 -10.95 -2.05 -2.51
C SER A 29 -11.87 -0.95 -2.00
N ARG A 30 -12.49 -0.19 -2.92
CA ARG A 30 -13.45 0.87 -2.55
C ARG A 30 -14.66 0.33 -1.80
N ASN A 31 -15.17 -0.82 -2.23
CA ASN A 31 -16.32 -1.52 -1.65
C ASN A 31 -15.91 -2.91 -1.11
N PRO A 32 -16.79 -3.60 -0.38
CA PRO A 32 -16.72 -5.05 -0.16
C PRO A 32 -16.20 -5.87 -1.33
N GLY A 33 -15.16 -6.66 -1.07
CA GLY A 33 -14.61 -7.61 -2.01
C GLY A 33 -15.56 -8.77 -2.19
N GLU A 34 -16.47 -8.62 -3.13
CA GLU A 34 -17.44 -9.64 -3.50
C GLU A 34 -17.14 -10.15 -4.91
N TYR A 35 -17.10 -11.47 -5.09
CA TYR A 35 -16.84 -12.06 -6.40
C TYR A 35 -17.95 -11.70 -7.40
N GLY A 36 -17.55 -11.38 -8.63
CA GLY A 36 -18.47 -11.01 -9.70
C GLY A 36 -19.07 -9.61 -9.59
N LYS A 37 -18.81 -8.85 -8.51
CA LYS A 37 -19.27 -7.47 -8.38
C LYS A 37 -18.17 -6.48 -8.77
N LYS A 38 -18.54 -5.45 -9.54
CA LYS A 38 -17.64 -4.37 -9.93
C LYS A 38 -17.12 -3.62 -8.70
N ASN A 39 -15.84 -3.30 -8.70
CA ASN A 39 -15.17 -2.60 -7.62
C ASN A 39 -13.96 -1.81 -8.16
N VAL A 40 -13.24 -1.13 -7.29
CA VAL A 40 -12.01 -0.39 -7.61
C VAL A 40 -10.90 -0.90 -6.70
N LEU A 41 -9.81 -1.41 -7.29
CA LEU A 41 -8.61 -1.82 -6.58
C LEU A 41 -7.74 -0.59 -6.36
N ILE A 42 -7.29 -0.37 -5.12
CA ILE A 42 -6.57 0.81 -4.70
C ILE A 42 -5.28 0.39 -4.01
N CYS A 43 -4.16 0.96 -4.45
CA CYS A 43 -2.87 0.90 -3.78
C CYS A 43 -2.48 2.30 -3.30
N TYR A 44 -2.57 2.51 -1.99
CA TYR A 44 -2.13 3.74 -1.34
C TYR A 44 -0.71 3.57 -0.82
N VAL A 45 0.18 4.45 -1.24
CA VAL A 45 1.61 4.41 -0.91
C VAL A 45 1.99 5.72 -0.24
N SER A 46 2.53 5.68 0.98
CA SER A 46 2.80 6.89 1.77
C SER A 46 4.09 6.80 2.59
N GLY A 47 4.54 7.92 3.12
CA GLY A 47 5.68 7.97 4.06
C GLY A 47 7.05 7.82 3.41
N PHE A 48 7.14 7.81 2.08
CA PHE A 48 8.38 7.52 1.36
C PHE A 48 9.16 8.78 0.99
N HIS A 49 10.47 8.64 0.88
CA HIS A 49 11.41 9.65 0.42
C HIS A 49 12.71 8.96 -0.01
N PRO A 50 13.38 9.37 -1.10
CA PRO A 50 13.01 10.41 -2.08
C PRO A 50 11.86 9.96 -3.02
N PRO A 51 11.37 10.80 -3.96
CA PRO A 51 10.16 10.50 -4.74
C PRO A 51 10.35 9.58 -5.96
N ASP A 52 11.49 8.88 -6.11
CA ASP A 52 11.67 7.85 -7.14
C ASP A 52 10.93 6.57 -6.73
N ILE A 53 9.73 6.40 -7.30
CA ILE A 53 8.87 5.26 -7.03
C ILE A 53 8.12 4.83 -8.29
N THR A 54 7.90 3.52 -8.42
CA THR A 54 7.04 2.92 -9.45
C THR A 54 6.01 2.04 -8.78
N ILE A 55 4.75 2.23 -9.13
CA ILE A 55 3.61 1.50 -8.56
C ILE A 55 2.91 0.76 -9.70
N GLU A 56 2.63 -0.53 -9.53
CA GLU A 56 1.97 -1.37 -10.51
C GLU A 56 0.86 -2.16 -9.82
N LEU A 57 -0.34 -2.12 -10.40
CA LEU A 57 -1.44 -2.99 -9.98
C LEU A 57 -1.42 -4.24 -10.85
N LEU A 58 -1.38 -5.40 -10.21
CA LEU A 58 -1.19 -6.68 -10.86
C LEU A 58 -2.43 -7.56 -10.66
N LYS A 59 -2.79 -8.30 -11.72
CA LYS A 59 -3.70 -9.43 -11.70
C LYS A 59 -2.90 -10.67 -12.11
N ASN A 60 -2.83 -11.66 -11.23
CA ASN A 60 -2.03 -12.88 -11.45
C ASN A 60 -0.59 -12.54 -11.90
N LYS A 61 0.04 -11.55 -11.25
CA LYS A 61 1.40 -11.04 -11.52
C LYS A 61 1.57 -10.27 -12.84
N VAL A 62 0.49 -10.06 -13.60
CA VAL A 62 0.50 -9.28 -14.85
C VAL A 62 -0.10 -7.90 -14.58
N GLU A 63 0.52 -6.84 -15.10
CA GLU A 63 0.03 -5.47 -14.90
C GLU A 63 -1.37 -5.27 -15.52
N ILE A 64 -2.25 -4.64 -14.75
CA ILE A 64 -3.60 -4.30 -15.18
C ILE A 64 -3.54 -3.00 -16.01
N PRO A 65 -3.93 -3.03 -17.29
CA PRO A 65 -3.93 -1.84 -18.14
C PRO A 65 -5.01 -0.86 -17.68
N GLY A 66 -4.80 0.43 -18.00
CA GLY A 66 -5.78 1.48 -17.67
C GLY A 66 -5.81 1.88 -16.20
N SER A 67 -4.81 1.47 -15.41
CA SER A 67 -4.64 1.98 -14.05
C SER A 67 -4.29 3.47 -14.05
N GLN A 68 -4.88 4.20 -13.13
CA GLN A 68 -4.70 5.65 -12.96
C GLN A 68 -3.88 5.91 -11.69
N GLN A 69 -3.10 6.99 -11.70
CA GLN A 69 -2.29 7.41 -10.56
C GLN A 69 -2.57 8.87 -10.23
N THR A 70 -2.64 9.21 -8.94
CA THR A 70 -2.74 10.61 -8.50
C THR A 70 -1.43 11.36 -8.72
N ASP A 71 -1.50 12.69 -8.71
CA ASP A 71 -0.30 13.51 -8.64
C ASP A 71 0.45 13.29 -7.33
N LEU A 72 1.77 13.50 -7.37
CA LEU A 72 2.64 13.41 -6.22
C LEU A 72 2.31 14.52 -5.22
N ALA A 73 2.00 14.14 -4.00
CA ALA A 73 1.77 15.05 -2.89
C ALA A 73 2.64 14.67 -1.69
N PHE A 74 2.80 15.57 -0.74
CA PHE A 74 3.63 15.37 0.43
C PHE A 74 3.03 15.99 1.69
N GLU A 75 3.39 15.43 2.83
CA GLU A 75 3.04 15.95 4.15
C GLU A 75 4.20 16.69 4.81
N GLN A 76 3.94 17.26 5.99
CA GLN A 76 4.98 17.91 6.80
C GLN A 76 6.13 16.94 7.07
N GLY A 77 7.37 17.39 6.86
CA GLY A 77 8.55 16.53 6.96
C GLY A 77 8.96 15.86 5.64
N TRP A 78 8.45 16.32 4.50
CA TRP A 78 8.86 15.92 3.16
C TRP A 78 8.66 14.43 2.87
N GLN A 79 7.59 13.86 3.43
CA GLN A 79 7.18 12.49 3.13
C GLN A 79 6.12 12.48 2.04
N PHE A 80 6.36 11.72 0.98
CA PHE A 80 5.50 11.68 -0.18
C PHE A 80 4.39 10.63 -0.04
N HIS A 81 3.30 10.85 -0.77
CA HIS A 81 2.24 9.86 -0.97
C HIS A 81 1.69 9.89 -2.40
N LEU A 82 1.24 8.72 -2.85
CA LEU A 82 0.62 8.46 -4.14
C LEU A 82 -0.47 7.41 -4.00
N THR A 83 -1.50 7.51 -4.84
CA THR A 83 -2.52 6.47 -4.98
C THR A 83 -2.55 5.98 -6.42
N LYS A 84 -2.41 4.67 -6.63
CA LYS A 84 -2.68 4.03 -7.94
C LYS A 84 -3.93 3.18 -7.82
N PHE A 85 -4.84 3.28 -8.80
CA PHE A 85 -6.13 2.61 -8.75
C PHE A 85 -6.60 2.13 -10.13
N VAL A 86 -7.44 1.09 -10.15
CA VAL A 86 -8.03 0.57 -11.38
C VAL A 86 -9.38 -0.09 -11.10
N ASP A 87 -10.32 0.03 -12.03
CA ASP A 87 -11.57 -0.71 -11.99
C ASP A 87 -11.28 -2.21 -12.18
N PHE A 88 -11.90 -3.05 -11.33
CA PHE A 88 -11.75 -4.49 -11.41
C PHE A 88 -13.01 -5.21 -10.94
N THR A 89 -13.10 -6.50 -11.25
CA THR A 89 -14.16 -7.38 -10.75
C THR A 89 -13.48 -8.60 -10.16
N PRO A 90 -13.45 -8.77 -8.82
CA PRO A 90 -12.85 -9.93 -8.19
C PRO A 90 -13.46 -11.23 -8.72
N GLN A 91 -12.63 -12.24 -8.99
CA GLN A 91 -13.09 -13.59 -9.34
C GLN A 91 -12.39 -14.64 -8.47
N PRO A 92 -13.03 -15.80 -8.24
CA PRO A 92 -12.38 -16.91 -7.56
C PRO A 92 -11.11 -17.36 -8.30
N GLY A 93 -10.03 -17.61 -7.57
CA GLY A 93 -8.76 -18.09 -8.13
C GLY A 93 -7.90 -17.01 -8.80
N GLU A 94 -8.33 -15.75 -8.78
CA GLU A 94 -7.52 -14.61 -9.23
C GLU A 94 -6.86 -13.91 -8.05
N GLU A 95 -5.56 -13.65 -8.17
CA GLU A 95 -4.78 -12.89 -7.21
C GLU A 95 -4.59 -11.46 -7.68
N TYR A 96 -4.85 -10.50 -6.79
CA TYR A 96 -4.63 -9.09 -7.04
C TYR A 96 -3.56 -8.58 -6.09
N SER A 97 -2.59 -7.82 -6.59
CA SER A 97 -1.50 -7.28 -5.78
C SER A 97 -1.02 -5.92 -6.28
N CYS A 98 -0.34 -5.19 -5.40
CA CYS A 98 0.38 -3.97 -5.73
C CYS A 98 1.88 -4.22 -5.64
N ARG A 99 2.61 -4.01 -6.73
CA ARG A 99 4.07 -4.03 -6.75
C ARG A 99 4.59 -2.60 -6.68
N VAL A 100 5.43 -2.34 -5.70
CA VAL A 100 6.02 -1.04 -5.43
C VAL A 100 7.54 -1.16 -5.50
N ARG A 101 8.15 -0.43 -6.43
CA ARG A 101 9.60 -0.23 -6.49
C ARG A 101 9.91 1.16 -5.93
N HIS A 102 10.62 1.24 -4.81
CA HIS A 102 11.13 2.48 -4.25
C HIS A 102 12.66 2.45 -4.33
N MET A 103 13.25 3.36 -5.11
CA MET A 103 14.68 3.30 -5.44
C MET A 103 15.05 1.93 -6.06
N THR A 104 15.91 1.15 -5.40
CA THR A 104 16.32 -0.20 -5.83
C THR A 104 15.45 -1.31 -5.24
N ASP A 105 14.60 -1.01 -4.26
CA ASP A 105 13.89 -2.00 -3.47
C ASP A 105 12.49 -2.23 -4.03
N THR A 106 12.19 -3.46 -4.42
CA THR A 106 10.88 -3.86 -4.95
C THR A 106 10.17 -4.78 -3.98
N LYS A 107 8.91 -4.46 -3.63
CA LYS A 107 8.06 -5.27 -2.76
C LYS A 107 6.66 -5.41 -3.36
N SER A 108 6.01 -6.54 -3.10
CA SER A 108 4.64 -6.81 -3.54
C SER A 108 3.72 -6.98 -2.33
N TYR A 109 2.50 -6.46 -2.45
CA TYR A 109 1.49 -6.44 -1.40
C TYR A 109 0.19 -7.01 -1.95
N THR A 110 -0.28 -8.13 -1.39
CA THR A 110 -1.51 -8.80 -1.85
C THR A 110 -2.75 -8.09 -1.32
N TRP A 111 -3.76 -7.95 -2.18
CA TRP A 111 -5.09 -7.49 -1.79
C TRP A 111 -5.77 -8.54 -0.91
N GLY A 112 -6.26 -8.14 0.27
CA GLY A 112 -6.92 -9.03 1.23
C GLY A 112 -6.02 -9.63 2.31
N GLU A 113 -4.68 -9.53 2.20
CA GLU A 113 -3.75 -10.06 3.22
C GLU A 113 -3.24 -8.99 4.21
N ASN A 114 -3.24 -7.70 3.82
CA ASN A 114 -2.78 -6.61 4.69
C ASN A 114 -3.89 -6.01 5.55
N THR A 115 -4.56 -6.86 6.34
CA THR A 115 -5.15 -6.44 7.62
C THR A 115 -4.10 -6.62 8.71
N SER A 116 -3.01 -5.86 8.64
CA SER A 116 -2.07 -5.76 9.76
C SER A 116 -2.78 -4.99 10.90
N GLU A 117 -3.52 -5.78 11.69
CA GLU A 117 -4.05 -5.60 13.05
C GLU A 117 -5.53 -6.00 13.20
N VAL A 118 -5.87 -7.29 13.05
CA VAL A 118 -6.92 -7.92 13.89
C VAL A 118 -6.54 -9.37 14.19
N PHE A 119 -5.69 -9.58 15.20
CA PHE A 119 -5.62 -10.82 15.95
C PHE A 119 -5.41 -10.48 17.43
N ILE A 120 -6.49 -10.18 18.15
CA ILE A 120 -6.54 -10.39 19.60
C ILE A 120 -7.55 -11.50 19.85
N LEU A 121 -7.09 -12.74 19.69
CA LEU A 121 -7.69 -13.86 20.40
C LEU A 121 -7.38 -13.68 21.89
N ILE A 122 -8.29 -13.06 22.64
CA ILE A 122 -8.41 -13.30 24.08
C ILE A 122 -9.86 -13.72 24.33
N PHE A 123 -10.11 -15.02 24.22
CA PHE A 123 -11.24 -15.64 24.89
C PHE A 123 -10.95 -15.61 26.40
N MET A 124 -11.46 -14.62 27.12
CA MET A 124 -11.82 -14.82 28.52
C MET A 124 -13.31 -15.15 28.54
N VAL A 125 -13.63 -16.41 28.81
CA VAL A 125 -14.99 -16.89 29.06
C VAL A 125 -15.60 -16.03 30.18
N GLY A 126 -16.58 -15.17 29.86
CA GLY A 126 -17.16 -14.29 30.88
C GLY A 126 -18.11 -13.17 30.43
N ARG A 127 -19.29 -13.55 29.90
CA ARG A 127 -20.60 -12.87 30.07
C ARG A 127 -20.86 -11.42 29.56
N VAL A 128 -21.47 -11.35 28.37
CA VAL A 128 -22.78 -10.69 28.01
C VAL A 128 -22.84 -9.17 27.72
N ARG A 129 -23.18 -8.87 26.44
CA ARG A 129 -23.67 -7.60 25.79
C ARG A 129 -22.57 -6.56 25.52
N ASP A 130 -22.00 -6.34 24.33
CA ASP A 130 -22.40 -6.57 22.94
C ASP A 130 -21.14 -6.90 22.12
N VAL A 131 -20.90 -8.18 21.85
CA VAL A 131 -19.74 -8.63 21.06
C VAL A 131 -20.21 -8.82 19.62
N GLY A 132 -19.91 -7.85 18.76
CA GLY A 132 -20.08 -8.01 17.32
C GLY A 132 -19.15 -9.13 16.81
N LEU A 133 -19.71 -10.18 16.22
CA LEU A 133 -18.93 -11.21 15.54
C LEU A 133 -18.43 -10.66 14.19
N PHE A 134 -17.12 -10.65 13.99
CA PHE A 134 -16.56 -10.64 12.64
C PHE A 134 -16.74 -12.06 12.06
N LEU A 135 -17.78 -12.25 11.25
CA LEU A 135 -17.94 -13.49 10.49
C LEU A 135 -17.06 -13.40 9.25
N CYS A 136 -15.94 -14.12 9.26
CA CYS A 136 -15.16 -14.41 8.06
C CYS A 136 -15.66 -15.75 7.50
N PRO A 137 -16.58 -15.78 6.52
CA PRO A 137 -16.96 -17.03 5.87
C PRO A 137 -15.73 -17.58 5.13
N SER A 138 -15.45 -18.87 5.33
CA SER A 138 -14.31 -19.62 4.74
C SER A 138 -14.25 -19.62 3.21
N VAL A 139 -15.23 -19.00 2.54
CA VAL A 139 -15.40 -18.99 1.08
C VAL A 139 -14.95 -17.66 0.45
N GLN A 140 -14.80 -16.57 1.23
CA GLN A 140 -14.44 -15.24 0.71
C GLN A 140 -13.53 -14.46 1.68
N PRO A 141 -12.18 -14.53 1.52
CA PRO A 141 -11.23 -13.80 2.36
C PRO A 141 -11.24 -12.26 2.17
N LEU A 142 -12.13 -11.75 1.30
CA LEU A 142 -12.13 -10.36 0.82
C LEU A 142 -13.20 -9.48 1.50
N ALA A 143 -13.91 -10.03 2.49
CA ALA A 143 -15.06 -9.42 3.12
C ALA A 143 -14.95 -9.40 4.67
N CYS A 144 -13.86 -8.88 5.21
CA CYS A 144 -13.88 -8.43 6.60
C CYS A 144 -14.51 -7.02 6.65
N TYR A 145 -15.76 -6.91 7.11
CA TYR A 145 -16.44 -5.64 7.33
C TYR A 145 -16.79 -5.48 8.81
N LEU A 146 -16.56 -4.29 9.38
CA LEU A 146 -17.20 -3.89 10.63
C LEU A 146 -18.71 -3.84 10.40
N LYS A 147 -19.45 -4.67 11.11
CA LYS A 147 -20.91 -4.58 11.19
C LYS A 147 -21.25 -4.02 12.56
N PHE A 148 -21.75 -2.78 12.59
CA PHE A 148 -22.32 -2.15 13.78
C PHE A 148 -23.60 -2.87 14.20
#